data_AF-A0A2M6GLY4-F1
#
_entry.id   AF-A0A2M6GLY4-F1
#
_cell.length_a   1.000
_cell.length_b   1.000
_cell.length_c   1.000
_cell.angle_alpha   90.00
_cell.angle_beta   90.00
_cell.angle_gamma   90.00
#
_symmetry.space_group_name_H-M   'P 1'
#
loop_
_entity.id
_entity.type
_entity.pdbx_description
1 polymer ?
#
loop_
_entity_poly.entity_id
_entity_poly.type
_entity_poly.pdbx_seq_one_letter_code
_entity_poly.pdbx_strand_id
1 'polypeptide(L)'
;MATVITDVAGRRDVLHQRLTSNCAFIRFNGYGLIPSDYTRIDAWVQRLAEWFAMGLQRLYFIVHQENIDHAPLLANYLIDKLNHTCGFNLPKCALIPQMVQGSLF
;
A
#
# COMPACT_ATOMS: atom_id res chain seq x y z
N MET A 1 -4.74 -8.21 17.62
CA MET A 1 -3.57 -7.32 17.48
C MET A 1 -2.76 -7.83 16.29
N ALA A 2 -2.35 -6.96 15.36
CA ALA A 2 -1.64 -7.35 14.14
C ALA A 2 -0.23 -6.77 14.14
N THR A 3 0.76 -7.56 13.73
CA THR A 3 2.15 -7.10 13.55
C THR A 3 2.23 -6.20 12.31
N VAL A 4 2.99 -5.11 12.37
CA VAL A 4 3.19 -4.20 11.24
C VAL A 4 4.26 -4.79 10.30
N ILE A 5 3.89 -5.03 9.05
CA ILE A 5 4.83 -5.40 7.98
C ILE A 5 5.25 -4.12 7.26
N THR A 6 6.54 -3.78 7.30
CA THR A 6 7.05 -2.59 6.63
C THR A 6 7.82 -2.99 5.38
N ASP A 7 7.31 -2.63 4.20
CA ASP A 7 7.98 -2.83 2.92
C ASP A 7 8.90 -1.64 2.62
N VAL A 8 10.18 -1.92 2.37
CA VAL A 8 11.22 -0.96 1.99
C VAL A 8 11.91 -1.43 0.74
N ALA A 9 12.44 -0.50 -0.06
CA ALA A 9 13.19 -0.82 -1.25
C ALA A 9 14.47 -1.61 -0.89
N GLY A 10 14.87 -2.57 -1.74
CA GLY A 10 16.06 -3.39 -1.56
C GLY A 10 15.76 -4.85 -1.27
N ARG A 11 15.62 -5.23 0.01
CA ARG A 11 15.52 -6.64 0.44
C ARG A 11 14.09 -7.04 0.85
N ARG A 12 13.18 -7.16 -0.12
CA ARG A 12 11.80 -7.61 0.14
C ARG A 12 11.74 -9.07 0.61
N ASP A 13 12.75 -9.85 0.29
CA ASP A 13 12.94 -11.25 0.68
C ASP A 13 13.06 -11.46 2.19
N VAL A 14 13.49 -10.42 2.95
CA VAL A 14 13.57 -10.52 4.41
C VAL A 14 12.26 -10.15 5.12
N LEU A 15 11.22 -9.77 4.38
CA LEU A 15 9.91 -9.49 4.97
C LEU A 15 9.26 -10.79 5.42
N HIS A 16 8.77 -10.81 6.66
CA HIS A 16 7.93 -11.90 7.11
C HIS A 16 6.58 -11.82 6.39
N GLN A 17 6.25 -12.88 5.63
CA GLN A 17 5.06 -12.94 4.79
C GLN A 17 4.02 -13.95 5.32
N ARG A 18 3.98 -14.13 6.64
CA ARG A 18 3.03 -14.99 7.33
C ARG A 18 2.17 -14.14 8.27
N LEU A 19 0.87 -14.35 8.19
CA LEU A 19 -0.09 -13.78 9.12
C LEU A 19 -0.40 -14.76 10.24
N THR A 20 -0.50 -14.23 11.46
CA THR A 20 -0.98 -14.95 12.66
C THR A 20 -2.32 -14.41 13.14
N SER A 21 -2.90 -13.45 12.42
CA SER A 21 -4.20 -12.84 12.71
C SER A 21 -5.00 -12.66 11.42
N ASN A 22 -6.31 -12.51 11.54
CA ASN A 22 -7.22 -12.19 10.43
C ASN A 22 -7.12 -10.72 9.96
N CYS A 23 -6.12 -9.98 10.45
CA CYS A 23 -5.86 -8.59 10.13
C CYS A 23 -4.40 -8.43 9.68
N ALA A 24 -4.20 -7.71 8.58
CA ALA A 24 -2.88 -7.34 8.07
C ALA A 24 -2.71 -5.83 8.16
N PHE A 25 -1.55 -5.40 8.64
CA PHE A 25 -1.16 -3.99 8.66
C PHE A 25 0.15 -3.85 7.90
N ILE A 26 0.10 -3.16 6.77
CA ILE A 26 1.23 -2.99 5.84
C ILE A 26 1.57 -1.51 5.74
N ARG A 27 2.83 -1.17 5.99
CA ARG A 27 3.41 0.13 5.67
C ARG A 27 4.30 -0.01 4.44
N PHE A 28 3.89 0.57 3.33
CA PHE A 28 4.64 0.59 2.08
C PHE A 28 5.45 1.87 1.98
N ASN A 29 6.77 1.76 1.83
CA ASN A 29 7.65 2.91 1.58
C ASN A 29 8.05 2.92 0.09
N GLY A 30 7.44 3.85 -0.65
CA GLY A 30 7.78 4.17 -2.03
C GLY A 30 8.84 5.28 -2.12
N TYR A 31 9.33 5.51 -3.33
CA TYR A 31 10.34 6.53 -3.61
C TYR A 31 10.10 7.20 -4.96
N GLY A 32 9.09 8.06 -5.03
CA GLY A 32 8.90 8.97 -6.17
C GLY A 32 8.20 8.34 -7.38
N LEU A 33 7.36 7.32 -7.19
CA LEU A 33 6.64 6.63 -8.28
C LEU A 33 7.58 6.02 -9.34
N ILE A 34 8.77 5.59 -8.94
CA ILE A 34 9.67 4.86 -9.82
C ILE A 34 9.10 3.46 -10.14
N PRO A 35 9.57 2.79 -11.22
CA PRO A 35 9.05 1.47 -11.61
C PRO A 35 9.03 0.41 -10.50
N SER A 36 9.96 0.48 -9.54
CA SER A 36 9.98 -0.44 -8.40
C SER A 36 8.79 -0.27 -7.45
N ASP A 37 8.14 0.89 -7.42
CA ASP A 37 6.95 1.09 -6.58
C ASP A 37 5.78 0.30 -7.13
N TYR A 38 5.52 0.41 -8.44
CA TYR A 38 4.44 -0.31 -9.11
C TYR A 38 4.64 -1.83 -9.09
N THR A 39 5.85 -2.30 -9.41
CA THR A 39 6.14 -3.74 -9.40
C THR A 39 6.01 -4.36 -8.01
N ARG A 40 6.38 -3.63 -6.95
CA ARG A 40 6.16 -4.08 -5.57
C ARG A 40 4.68 -4.03 -5.17
N ILE A 41 3.91 -3.04 -5.62
CA ILE A 41 2.46 -3.01 -5.41
C ILE A 41 1.80 -4.21 -6.10
N ASP A 42 2.18 -4.52 -7.33
CA ASP A 42 1.66 -5.69 -8.05
C ASP A 42 1.97 -7.00 -7.29
N ALA A 43 3.19 -7.14 -6.77
CA ALA A 43 3.57 -8.28 -5.94
C ALA A 43 2.80 -8.34 -4.60
N TRP A 44 2.45 -7.20 -4.03
CA TRP A 44 1.58 -7.12 -2.84
C TRP A 44 0.14 -7.51 -3.16
N VAL A 45 -0.41 -7.06 -4.30
CA VAL A 45 -1.77 -7.41 -4.72
C VAL A 45 -1.93 -8.92 -4.87
N GLN A 46 -0.96 -9.60 -5.48
CA GLN A 46 -0.98 -11.07 -5.59
C GLN A 46 -0.96 -11.74 -4.21
N ARG A 47 -0.06 -11.31 -3.32
CA ARG A 47 0.01 -11.83 -1.95
C ARG A 47 -1.27 -11.57 -1.15
N LEU A 48 -1.87 -10.40 -1.31
CA LEU A 48 -3.12 -10.05 -0.65
C LEU A 48 -4.26 -10.91 -1.17
N ALA A 49 -4.35 -11.17 -2.48
CA ALA A 49 -5.34 -12.08 -3.04
C ALA A 49 -5.26 -13.48 -2.41
N GLU A 50 -4.04 -14.03 -2.27
CA GLU A 50 -3.80 -15.30 -1.55
C GLU A 50 -4.28 -15.23 -0.10
N TRP A 51 -3.93 -14.16 0.63
CA TRP A 51 -4.34 -14.01 2.03
C TRP A 51 -5.85 -13.83 2.20
N PHE A 52 -6.51 -13.09 1.32
CA PHE A 52 -7.98 -12.96 1.32
C PHE A 52 -8.64 -14.31 1.05
N ALA A 53 -8.13 -15.09 0.10
CA ALA A 53 -8.60 -16.46 -0.14
C ALA A 53 -8.41 -17.38 1.08
N MET A 54 -7.38 -17.14 1.90
CA MET A 54 -7.13 -17.85 3.17
C MET A 54 -7.83 -17.27 4.39
N GLY A 55 -8.72 -16.28 4.23
CA GLY A 55 -9.56 -15.75 5.32
C GLY A 55 -9.02 -14.50 6.02
N LEU A 56 -8.11 -13.73 5.38
CA LEU A 56 -7.85 -12.36 5.79
C LEU A 56 -9.15 -11.55 5.75
N GLN A 57 -9.49 -10.85 6.84
CA GLN A 57 -10.73 -10.10 6.95
C GLN A 57 -10.53 -8.59 6.88
N ARG A 58 -9.37 -8.09 7.34
CA ARG A 58 -9.07 -6.65 7.37
C ARG A 58 -7.66 -6.37 6.88
N LEU A 59 -7.55 -5.38 6.01
CA LEU A 59 -6.28 -4.86 5.53
C LEU A 59 -6.18 -3.37 5.86
N TYR A 60 -5.11 -2.98 6.53
CA TYR A 60 -4.67 -1.59 6.65
C TYR A 60 -3.41 -1.43 5.81
N PHE A 61 -3.48 -0.63 4.74
CA PHE A 61 -2.36 -0.41 3.83
C PHE A 61 -2.01 1.09 3.83
N ILE A 62 -0.88 1.43 4.46
CA ILE A 62 -0.40 2.81 4.57
C ILE A 62 0.70 3.02 3.54
N VAL A 63 0.51 4.01 2.67
CA VAL A 63 1.49 4.39 1.64
C VAL A 63 2.28 5.60 2.13
N HIS A 64 3.60 5.47 2.15
CA HIS A 64 4.54 6.57 2.32
C HIS A 64 5.28 6.80 1.00
N GLN A 65 5.46 8.07 0.65
CA GLN A 65 6.23 8.54 -0.48
C GLN A 65 7.11 9.72 -0.03
N GLU A 66 8.21 9.96 -0.74
CA GLU A 66 9.08 11.11 -0.51
C GLU A 66 8.31 12.43 -0.72
N ASN A 67 7.60 12.54 -1.85
CA ASN A 67 6.61 13.60 -2.07
C ASN A 67 5.22 13.08 -1.68
N ILE A 68 4.55 13.80 -0.79
CA ILE A 68 3.22 13.47 -0.29
C ILE A 68 2.16 13.40 -1.40
N ASP A 69 2.29 14.20 -2.46
CA ASP A 69 1.35 14.22 -3.60
C ASP A 69 1.36 12.90 -4.36
N HIS A 70 2.45 12.13 -4.27
CA HIS A 70 2.58 10.83 -4.93
C HIS A 70 1.87 9.70 -4.16
N ALA A 71 1.70 9.83 -2.84
CA ALA A 71 1.06 8.80 -2.02
C ALA A 71 -0.37 8.46 -2.49
N PRO A 72 -1.28 9.45 -2.72
CA PRO A 72 -2.62 9.14 -3.21
C PRO A 72 -2.63 8.60 -4.65
N LEU A 73 -1.66 8.98 -5.50
CA LEU A 73 -1.52 8.41 -6.85
C LEU A 73 -1.20 6.92 -6.79
N LEU A 74 -0.23 6.52 -5.97
CA LEU A 74 0.12 5.12 -5.80
C LEU A 74 -0.99 4.33 -5.07
N ALA A 75 -1.67 4.95 -4.10
CA ALA A 75 -2.82 4.35 -3.44
C ALA A 75 -3.96 4.06 -4.44
N ASN A 76 -4.23 4.97 -5.37
CA ASN A 76 -5.21 4.75 -6.43
C ASN A 76 -4.81 3.61 -7.36
N TYR A 77 -3.53 3.47 -7.69
CA TYR A 77 -3.02 2.32 -8.44
C TYR A 77 -3.23 1.00 -7.68
N LEU A 78 -2.93 0.95 -6.38
CA LEU A 78 -3.21 -0.21 -5.53
C LEU A 78 -4.71 -0.55 -5.53
N ILE A 79 -5.58 0.46 -5.36
CA ILE A 79 -7.04 0.30 -5.36
C ILE A 79 -7.52 -0.30 -6.68
N ASP A 80 -7.07 0.24 -7.82
CA ASP A 80 -7.42 -0.28 -9.14
C ASP A 80 -7.03 -1.75 -9.28
N LYS A 81 -5.82 -2.12 -8.84
CA LYS A 81 -5.33 -3.50 -8.89
C LYS A 81 -6.09 -4.44 -7.97
N LEU A 82 -6.44 -3.99 -6.77
CA LEU A 82 -7.24 -4.77 -5.82
C LEU A 82 -8.68 -4.96 -6.31
N ASN A 83 -9.30 -3.92 -6.86
CA ASN A 83 -10.63 -4.02 -7.44
C ASN A 83 -10.64 -5.01 -8.62
N HIS A 84 -9.64 -4.94 -9.50
CA HIS A 84 -9.51 -5.85 -10.63
C HIS A 84 -9.20 -7.30 -10.21
N THR A 85 -8.27 -7.52 -9.28
CA THR A 85 -7.75 -8.86 -8.95
C THR A 85 -8.60 -9.58 -7.92
N CYS A 86 -9.09 -8.87 -6.91
CA CYS A 86 -9.87 -9.43 -5.81
C CYS A 86 -11.39 -9.21 -5.97
N GLY A 87 -11.82 -8.50 -7.03
CA GLY A 87 -13.24 -8.20 -7.27
C GLY A 87 -13.83 -7.20 -6.26
N PHE A 88 -12.99 -6.41 -5.60
CA PHE A 88 -13.47 -5.38 -4.68
C PHE A 88 -14.05 -4.17 -5.44
N ASN A 89 -14.79 -3.34 -4.70
CA ASN A 89 -15.31 -2.07 -5.18
C ASN A 89 -14.90 -0.93 -4.24
N LEU A 90 -13.60 -0.76 -4.06
CA LEU A 90 -13.03 0.26 -3.20
C LEU A 90 -13.06 1.64 -3.89
N PRO A 91 -13.45 2.70 -3.17
CA PRO A 91 -13.42 4.06 -3.71
C PRO A 91 -11.98 4.56 -3.84
N LYS A 92 -11.70 5.37 -4.86
CA LYS A 92 -10.41 6.03 -5.05
C LYS A 92 -10.20 7.14 -4.01
N CYS A 93 -8.94 7.37 -3.66
CA CYS A 93 -8.51 8.51 -2.86
C CYS A 93 -8.67 9.81 -3.68
N ALA A 94 -9.32 10.80 -3.07
CA ALA A 94 -9.35 12.16 -3.60
C ALA A 94 -7.97 12.82 -3.44
N LEU A 95 -7.50 13.48 -4.49
CA LEU A 95 -6.30 14.32 -4.43
C LEU A 95 -6.70 15.64 -3.78
N ILE A 96 -6.37 15.79 -2.49
CA ILE A 96 -6.56 17.04 -1.78
C ILE A 96 -5.22 17.78 -1.83
N PRO A 97 -5.15 18.94 -2.52
CA PRO A 97 -3.93 19.72 -2.53
C PRO A 97 -3.57 20.12 -1.10
N GLN A 98 -2.32 19.88 -0.70
CA GLN A 98 -1.88 20.30 0.62
C GLN A 98 -1.89 21.83 0.68
N MET A 99 -2.63 22.38 1.64
CA MET A 99 -2.51 23.81 1.93
C MET A 99 -1.10 24.07 2.44
N VAL A 100 -0.30 24.81 1.67
CA VAL A 100 0.99 25.30 2.13
C VAL A 100 0.72 26.23 3.31
N GLN A 101 0.96 25.75 4.52
CA GLN A 101 0.96 26.62 5.70
C GLN A 101 2.04 27.67 5.46
N GLY A 102 1.65 28.94 5.51
CA GLY A 102 2.44 30.07 5.03
C GLY A 102 3.92 30.00 5.42
N SER A 103 4.79 30.41 4.49
CA SER A 103 6.23 30.50 4.73
C SER A 103 6.49 31.38 5.94
N LEU A 104 7.26 30.87 6.91
CA LEU A 104 7.78 31.67 8.03
C LEU A 104 9.03 32.49 7.65
N PHE A 105 9.28 32.66 6.35
CA PHE A 105 10.32 33.52 5.78
C PHE A 105 9.84 34.21 4.51
#